data_AF-A0A7W0LHK4-F1
#
_entry.id   AF-A0A7W0LHK4-F1
#
_cell.length_a   1.000
_cell.length_b   1.000
_cell.length_c   1.000
_cell.angle_alpha   90.00
_cell.angle_beta   90.00
_cell.angle_gamma   90.00
#
_symmetry.space_group_name_H-M   'P 1'
#
loop_
_entity.id
_entity.type
_entity.pdbx_description
1 polymer ?
#
loop_
_entity_poly.entity_id
_entity_poly.type
_entity_poly.pdbx_seq_one_letter_code
_entity_poly.pdbx_strand_id
1 'polypeptide(L)' 'MSDALDMEALLRSALVPVEPSEAMGDRLERGLSELTGAASGELADWELGAMRDPRNWARPAAAVVVGGAAAGA' A
#
# COMPACT_ATOMS: atom_id res chain seq x y z
N MET A 1 18.01 -8.57 -34.83
CA MET A 1 16.71 -9.28 -34.74
C MET A 1 16.78 -10.45 -33.75
N SER A 2 17.83 -11.28 -33.76
CA SER A 2 18.05 -12.31 -32.70
C SER A 2 18.04 -11.75 -31.28
N ASP A 3 18.76 -10.66 -31.02
CA ASP A 3 18.91 -10.11 -29.66
C ASP A 3 17.58 -9.68 -29.01
N ALA A 4 16.66 -9.13 -29.81
CA ALA A 4 15.33 -8.77 -29.35
C ALA A 4 14.46 -10.01 -29.06
N LEU A 5 14.61 -11.08 -29.84
CA LEU A 5 13.90 -12.35 -29.63
C LEU A 5 14.43 -13.08 -28.38
N ASP A 6 15.74 -13.03 -28.14
CA ASP A 6 16.36 -13.57 -26.93
C ASP A 6 15.92 -12.79 -25.68
N MET A 7 15.80 -11.46 -25.78
CA MET A 7 15.31 -10.60 -24.69
C MET A 7 13.83 -10.84 -24.38
N GLU A 8 12.98 -11.01 -25.39
CA GLU A 8 11.57 -11.35 -25.20
C GLU A 8 11.41 -12.75 -24.55
N ALA A 9 12.24 -13.72 -24.93
CA ALA A 9 12.26 -15.04 -24.31
C ALA A 9 12.67 -14.96 -22.83
N LEU A 10 13.69 -14.15 -22.52
CA LEU A 10 14.12 -13.86 -21.14
C LEU A 10 12.99 -13.21 -20.32
N LEU A 11 12.37 -12.15 -20.83
CA LEU A 11 11.25 -11.49 -20.14
C LEU A 11 10.07 -12.43 -19.92
N ARG A 12 9.73 -13.27 -20.90
CA ARG A 12 8.65 -14.24 -20.76
C ARG A 12 8.92 -15.28 -19.67
N SER A 13 10.19 -15.68 -19.52
CA SER A 13 10.61 -16.57 -18.43
C SER A 13 10.65 -15.87 -17.06
N ALA A 14 11.02 -14.60 -17.03
CA ALA A 14 11.15 -13.82 -15.79
C ALA A 14 9.78 -13.35 -15.26
N LEU A 15 8.81 -13.15 -16.16
CA LEU A 15 7.46 -12.66 -15.85
C LEU A 15 6.43 -13.80 -15.79
N VAL A 16 6.86 -15.05 -15.56
CA VAL A 16 5.93 -16.13 -15.27
C VAL A 16 5.15 -15.77 -14.00
N PRO A 17 3.80 -15.84 -14.03
CA PRO A 17 3.00 -15.57 -12.85
C PRO A 17 3.45 -16.43 -11.68
N VAL A 18 3.80 -15.78 -10.57
CA VAL A 18 4.15 -16.46 -9.32
C VAL A 18 2.88 -16.57 -8.49
N GLU A 19 2.50 -17.80 -8.15
CA GLU A 19 1.38 -18.01 -7.24
C GLU A 19 1.77 -17.51 -5.84
N PRO A 20 0.98 -16.61 -5.22
CA PRO A 20 1.26 -16.17 -3.86
C PRO A 20 1.25 -17.36 -2.89
N SER A 21 2.12 -17.31 -1.88
CA SER A 21 2.10 -18.30 -0.80
C SER A 21 0.74 -18.29 -0.09
N GLU A 22 0.23 -19.44 0.33
CA GLU A 22 -1.05 -19.53 1.09
C GLU A 22 -1.06 -18.59 2.31
N ALA A 23 0.08 -18.42 2.99
CA ALA A 23 0.24 -17.52 4.13
C ALA A 23 0.39 -16.02 3.78
N MET A 24 0.28 -15.63 2.50
CA MET A 24 0.42 -14.22 2.09
C MET A 24 -0.77 -13.39 2.61
N GLY A 25 -1.99 -13.92 2.46
CA GLY A 25 -3.21 -13.27 2.95
C GLY A 25 -3.14 -13.02 4.46
N ASP A 26 -2.85 -14.06 5.23
CA ASP A 26 -2.73 -13.98 6.69
C ASP A 26 -1.63 -13.03 7.19
N ARG A 27 -0.56 -12.85 6.41
CA ARG A 27 0.51 -11.89 6.73
C ARG A 27 0.09 -10.46 6.40
N LEU A 28 -0.55 -10.26 5.25
CA LEU A 28 -1.04 -8.97 4.82
C LEU A 28 -2.16 -8.45 5.74
N GLU A 29 -3.15 -9.29 6.05
CA GLU A 29 -4.25 -8.95 6.95
C GLU A 29 -3.72 -8.53 8.33
N ARG A 30 -2.76 -9.29 8.87
CA ARG A 30 -2.12 -8.98 10.15
C ARG A 30 -1.37 -7.65 10.10
N GLY A 31 -0.54 -7.43 9.08
CA GLY A 31 0.20 -6.19 8.92
C GLY A 31 -0.72 -4.97 8.77
N LEU A 32 -1.79 -5.09 8.00
CA LEU A 32 -2.78 -4.03 7.82
C LEU A 32 -3.59 -3.77 9.10
N SER A 33 -3.92 -4.81 9.86
CA SER A 33 -4.60 -4.69 11.15
C SER A 33 -3.72 -3.99 12.18
N GLU A 34 -2.44 -4.35 12.26
CA GLU A 34 -1.45 -3.70 13.13
C GLU A 34 -1.28 -2.22 12.77
N LEU A 35 -1.12 -1.91 11.48
CA LEU A 35 -0.98 -0.54 10.99
C LEU A 35 -2.22 0.31 11.26
N THR A 36 -3.41 -0.25 11.05
CA THR A 36 -4.69 0.44 11.31
C THR A 36 -4.89 0.71 12.80
N GLY A 37 -4.51 -0.24 13.66
CA GLY A 37 -4.52 -0.06 15.11
C GLY A 37 -3.59 1.06 15.57
N ALA A 38 -2.34 1.08 15.07
CA ALA A 38 -1.38 2.13 15.37
C ALA A 38 -1.86 3.52 14.91
N ALA A 39 -2.34 3.61 13.67
CA ALA A 39 -2.88 4.86 13.12
C ALA A 39 -4.09 5.38 13.92
N SER A 40 -4.95 4.47 14.41
CA SER A 40 -6.10 4.84 15.25
C SER A 40 -5.66 5.41 16.60
N GLY A 41 -4.61 4.86 17.21
CA GLY A 41 -3.99 5.39 18.42
C GLY A 41 -3.42 6.80 18.20
N GLU A 42 -2.64 6.99 17.13
CA GLU A 42 -2.09 8.30 16.77
C GLU A 42 -3.19 9.34 16.48
N LEU A 43 -4.28 8.94 15.82
CA LEU A 43 -5.44 9.80 15.56
C LEU A 43 -6.17 10.21 16.85
N ALA A 44 -6.26 9.31 17.83
CA ALA A 44 -6.87 9.62 19.13
C ALA A 44 -6.00 10.59 19.95
N ASP A 45 -4.67 10.43 19.87
CA ASP A 45 -3.70 11.33 20.48
C ASP A 45 -3.61 12.69 19.76
N TRP A 46 -3.97 12.72 18.47
CA TRP A 46 -4.12 13.94 17.70
C TRP A 46 -5.40 14.67 18.11
N GLU A 47 -5.27 15.45 19.18
CA GLU A 47 -6.33 16.15 19.93
C GLU A 47 -7.45 16.72 19.03
N LEU A 48 -8.72 16.46 19.38
CA LEU A 48 -9.93 16.88 18.64
C LEU A 48 -9.95 18.37 18.21
N GLY A 49 -9.22 19.25 18.92
CA GLY A 49 -9.03 20.64 18.54
C GLY A 49 -8.31 20.83 17.19
N ALA A 50 -7.37 19.94 16.85
CA ALA A 50 -6.66 19.95 15.58
C ALA A 50 -7.57 19.58 14.40
N MET A 51 -8.55 18.68 14.60
CA MET A 51 -9.54 18.31 13.59
C MET A 51 -10.56 19.42 13.30
N ARG A 52 -10.75 20.37 14.23
CA ARG A 52 -11.74 21.45 14.09
C ARG A 52 -11.29 22.57 13.14
N ASP A 53 -9.98 22.72 12.91
CA ASP A 53 -9.45 23.64 11.89
C ASP A 53 -9.23 22.90 10.55
N PRO A 54 -9.98 23.21 9.48
CA PRO A 54 -9.82 22.58 8.16
C PRO A 54 -8.43 22.75 7.56
N ARG A 55 -7.62 23.70 8.02
CA ARG A 55 -6.23 23.87 7.54
C ARG A 55 -5.30 22.74 7.98
N ASN A 56 -5.62 22.05 9.08
CA ASN A 56 -4.83 20.92 9.55
C ASN A 56 -5.09 19.62 8.75
N TRP A 57 -6.09 19.62 7.87
CA TRP A 57 -6.51 18.42 7.12
C TRP A 57 -5.65 18.10 5.90
N ALA A 58 -4.76 19.00 5.49
CA ALA A 58 -3.95 18.81 4.29
C ALA A 58 -3.07 17.55 4.37
N ARG A 59 -2.41 17.30 5.50
CA ARG A 59 -1.55 16.11 5.71
C ARG A 59 -2.37 14.81 5.73
N PRO A 60 -3.47 14.69 6.50
CA PRO A 60 -4.34 13.51 6.46
C PRO A 60 -4.94 13.22 5.08
N ALA A 61 -5.45 14.25 4.39
CA ALA A 61 -6.05 14.07 3.07
C ALA A 61 -5.02 13.54 2.05
N ALA A 62 -3.79 14.07 2.08
CA ALA A 62 -2.70 13.56 1.26
C ALA A 62 -2.37 12.10 1.60
N ALA A 63 -2.34 11.72 2.87
CA ALA A 63 -2.11 10.34 3.30
C ALA A 63 -3.20 9.38 2.80
N VAL A 64 -4.47 9.77 2.86
CA VAL A 64 -5.61 8.99 2.33
C VAL A 64 -5.51 8.81 0.83
N VAL A 65 -5.16 9.87 0.09
CA VAL A 65 -5.00 9.79 -1.38
C VAL A 65 -3.85 8.85 -1.76
N VAL A 66 -2.69 8.96 -1.10
CA VAL A 66 -1.53 8.10 -1.37
C VAL A 66 -1.83 6.65 -0.99
N GLY A 67 -2.44 6.41 0.18
CA GLY A 67 -2.81 5.07 0.62
C GLY A 67 -3.89 4.42 -0.24
N GLY A 68 -4.91 5.18 -0.65
CA GLY A 68 -5.98 4.70 -1.53
C GLY A 68 -5.49 4.41 -2.94
N ALA A 69 -4.57 5.23 -3.48
CA ALA A 69 -3.93 4.96 -4.76
C ALA A 69 -3.06 3.68 -4.71
N ALA A 70 -2.39 3.43 -3.59
CA ALA A 70 -1.57 2.22 -3.40
C ALA A 70 -2.39 0.94 -3.18
N ALA A 71 -3.62 1.04 -2.64
CA ALA A 71 -4.50 -0.12 -2.46
C ALA A 71 -5.31 -0.48 -3.71
N GLY A 72 -5.40 0.42 -4.69
CA GLY A 72 -6.13 0.23 -5.95
C GLY A 72 -5.27 -0.17 -7.15
N ALA A 73 -3.94 -0.23 -7.01
CA ALA A 73 -2.97 -0.65 -8.03
C ALA A 73 -2.37 -2.02 -7.69
#